data_AF-A0A392RVJ8-F1
#
_entry.id   AF-A0A392RVJ8-F1
#
_cell.length_a   1.000
_cell.length_b   1.000
_cell.length_c   1.000
_cell.angle_alpha   90.00
_cell.angle_beta   90.00
_cell.angle_gamma   90.00
#
_symmetry.space_group_name_H-M   'P 1'
#
loop_
_entity.id
_entity.type
_entity.pdbx_description
1 polymer ?
#
loop_
_entity_poly.entity_id
_entity_poly.type
_entity_poly.pdbx_seq_one_letter_code
_entity_poly.pdbx_strand_id
1 'polypeptide(L)'
;MELFYPLCSIVFTFITTLILSVFLPFHAPLRRLVLSRAASSSSSEGAESISLYEGTVYHQRRHPVHHSFQYQVRYALIDLDRAPHAPPNHLSP
;
A
#
# COMPACT_ATOMS: atom_id res chain seq x y z
N MET A 1 19.94 -38.60 8.21
CA MET A 1 19.23 -37.94 7.08
C MET A 1 18.45 -36.70 7.51
N GLU A 2 18.32 -36.39 8.81
CA GLU A 2 17.45 -35.31 9.30
C GLU A 2 18.10 -33.91 9.33
N LEU A 3 19.44 -33.82 9.34
CA LEU A 3 20.17 -32.54 9.38
C LEU A 3 20.37 -31.90 8.00
N PHE A 4 20.26 -32.68 6.92
CA PHE A 4 20.43 -32.16 5.56
C PHE A 4 19.28 -31.25 5.14
N TYR A 5 18.05 -31.60 5.50
CA TYR A 5 16.86 -30.80 5.19
C TYR A 5 16.87 -29.40 5.82
N PRO A 6 17.11 -29.22 7.14
CA PRO A 6 17.16 -27.90 7.75
C PRO A 6 18.35 -27.07 7.23
N LEU A 7 19.48 -27.70 6.91
CA LEU A 7 20.65 -27.00 6.38
C LEU A 7 20.39 -26.48 4.96
N CYS A 8 19.77 -27.29 4.10
CA CYS A 8 19.28 -26.86 2.79
C CYS A 8 18.23 -25.75 2.92
N SER A 9 17.33 -25.82 3.90
CA SER A 9 16.32 -24.78 4.14
C SER A 9 16.94 -23.45 4.56
N ILE A 10 17.96 -23.47 5.43
CA ILE A 10 18.71 -22.27 5.84
C ILE A 10 19.44 -21.65 4.64
N VAL A 11 20.13 -22.48 3.84
CA VAL A 11 20.83 -21.99 2.65
C VAL A 11 19.84 -21.41 1.63
N PHE A 12 18.71 -22.09 1.40
CA PHE A 12 17.67 -21.62 0.48
C PHE A 12 17.04 -20.30 0.94
N THR A 13 16.70 -20.18 2.22
CA THR A 13 16.13 -18.94 2.78
C THR A 13 17.15 -17.81 2.76
N PHE A 14 18.43 -18.09 3.03
CA PHE A 14 19.50 -17.10 2.93
C PHE A 14 19.68 -16.58 1.49
N ILE A 15 19.76 -17.48 0.51
CA ILE A 15 19.92 -17.09 -0.90
C ILE A 15 18.70 -16.30 -1.38
N THR A 16 17.48 -16.77 -1.07
CA THR A 16 16.24 -16.09 -1.52
C THR A 16 16.09 -14.70 -0.90
N THR A 17 16.40 -14.55 0.39
CA THR A 17 16.35 -13.24 1.07
C THR A 17 17.44 -12.30 0.55
N LEU A 18 18.66 -12.80 0.28
CA LEU A 18 19.74 -12.02 -0.32
C LEU A 18 19.36 -11.52 -1.72
N ILE A 19 18.82 -12.40 -2.56
CA ILE A 19 18.33 -12.02 -3.89
C ILE A 19 17.23 -10.96 -3.75
N LEU A 20 16.18 -11.20 -2.95
CA LEU A 20 15.07 -10.26 -2.81
C LEU A 20 15.52 -8.88 -2.30
N SER A 21 16.46 -8.85 -1.35
CA SER A 21 17.07 -7.62 -0.82
C SER A 21 17.83 -6.86 -1.90
N VAL A 22 18.63 -7.54 -2.73
CA VAL A 22 19.36 -6.93 -3.84
C VAL A 22 18.41 -6.41 -4.91
N PHE A 23 17.30 -7.10 -5.20
CA PHE A 23 16.34 -6.70 -6.24
C PHE A 23 15.39 -5.56 -5.82
N LEU A 24 15.12 -5.39 -4.53
CA LEU A 24 14.27 -4.34 -3.98
C LEU A 24 14.62 -2.91 -4.49
N PRO A 25 15.89 -2.45 -4.42
CA PRO A 25 16.26 -1.11 -4.90
C PRO A 25 16.14 -0.95 -6.42
N PHE A 26 16.21 -2.04 -7.21
CA PHE A 26 16.02 -1.97 -8.66
C PHE A 26 14.54 -1.89 -9.07
N HIS A 27 13.62 -2.34 -8.21
CA HIS A 27 12.19 -2.21 -8.47
C HIS A 27 11.69 -0.75 -8.33
N ALA A 28 12.36 0.06 -7.50
CA ALA A 28 12.04 1.48 -7.32
C ALA A 28 12.19 2.33 -8.61
N PRO A 29 13.31 2.28 -9.36
CA PRO A 29 13.45 3.02 -10.62
C PRO A 29 12.57 2.45 -11.74
N LEU A 30 12.35 1.13 -11.80
CA LEU A 30 11.44 0.51 -12.77
C LEU A 30 9.99 0.99 -12.56
N ARG A 31 9.51 0.99 -11.31
CA ARG A 31 8.17 1.50 -10.97
C ARG A 31 8.08 3.02 -11.19
N ARG A 32 9.19 3.76 -11.08
CA ARG A 32 9.24 5.20 -11.41
C ARG A 32 9.14 5.43 -12.92
N LEU A 33 9.89 4.71 -13.75
CA LEU A 33 9.85 4.83 -15.21
C LEU A 33 8.47 4.48 -15.80
N VAL A 34 7.80 3.44 -15.28
CA VAL A 34 6.45 3.06 -15.71
C VAL A 34 5.41 4.12 -15.33
N LEU A 35 5.47 4.65 -14.09
CA LEU A 35 4.54 5.72 -13.67
C LEU A 35 4.85 7.07 -14.33
N SER A 36 6.12 7.44 -14.53
CA SER A 36 6.50 8.67 -15.22
C SER A 36 5.97 8.69 -16.66
N ARG A 37 5.96 7.54 -17.34
CA ARG A 37 5.35 7.41 -18.68
C ARG A 37 3.83 7.59 -18.65
N ALA A 38 3.16 7.09 -17.59
CA ALA A 38 1.72 7.28 -17.40
C ALA A 38 1.35 8.72 -17.01
N ALA A 39 2.19 9.40 -16.23
CA ALA A 39 2.01 10.79 -15.82
C ALA A 39 2.30 11.78 -16.96
N SER A 40 3.23 11.47 -17.86
CA SER A 40 3.50 12.31 -19.05
C SER A 40 2.34 12.35 -20.05
N SER A 41 1.37 11.43 -19.97
CA SER A 41 0.13 11.48 -20.78
C SER A 41 -1.02 12.24 -20.12
N SER A 42 -0.87 12.70 -18.87
CA SER A 42 -1.94 13.38 -18.11
C SER A 42 -1.60 14.84 -17.80
N SER A 43 -0.95 15.54 -18.73
CA SER A 43 -0.73 16.99 -18.64
C SER A 43 -2.05 17.74 -18.91
N SER A 44 -2.87 17.85 -17.88
CA SER A 44 -3.98 18.80 -17.76
C SER A 44 -4.04 19.23 -16.30
N GLU A 45 -3.94 20.53 -16.09
CA GLU A 45 -3.73 21.23 -14.83
C GLU A 45 -4.70 20.86 -13.69
N GLY A 46 -4.16 20.88 -12.47
CA GLY A 46 -4.92 21.16 -11.25
C GLY A 46 -5.60 19.97 -10.59
N ALA A 47 -4.95 19.45 -9.54
CA ALA A 47 -5.34 18.32 -8.69
C ALA A 47 -5.12 16.95 -9.34
N GLU A 48 -4.12 16.21 -8.85
CA GLU A 48 -4.14 14.77 -9.00
C GLU A 48 -5.53 14.28 -8.56
N SER A 49 -6.27 13.68 -9.48
CA SER A 49 -7.58 13.12 -9.21
C SER A 49 -7.40 11.90 -8.31
N ILE A 50 -7.28 12.13 -7.01
CA ILE A 50 -7.27 11.07 -6.00
C ILE A 50 -8.60 10.34 -6.16
N SER A 51 -8.54 9.07 -6.53
CA SER A 51 -9.73 8.23 -6.63
C SER A 51 -10.27 8.01 -5.22
N LEU A 52 -11.36 8.70 -4.90
CA LEU A 52 -12.03 8.56 -3.61
C LEU A 52 -12.99 7.37 -3.66
N TYR A 53 -12.77 6.42 -2.76
CA TYR A 53 -13.72 5.36 -2.48
C TYR A 53 -14.79 5.90 -1.54
N GLU A 54 -15.95 6.19 -2.09
CA GLU A 54 -17.11 6.68 -1.35
C GLU A 54 -18.10 5.55 -1.12
N GLY A 55 -18.79 5.58 0.02
CA GLY A 55 -19.80 4.58 0.33
C GLY A 55 -20.56 4.89 1.61
N THR A 56 -21.53 4.04 1.93
CA THR A 56 -22.29 4.10 3.19
C THR A 56 -21.89 2.92 4.05
N VAL A 57 -21.39 3.18 5.26
CA VAL A 57 -21.11 2.12 6.24
C VAL A 57 -22.34 1.96 7.11
N TYR A 58 -22.86 0.74 7.13
CA TYR A 58 -23.89 0.33 8.07
C TYR A 58 -23.24 -0.37 9.26
N HIS A 59 -23.48 0.16 10.46
CA HIS A 59 -23.04 -0.47 11.70
C HIS A 59 -24.25 -0.98 12.47
N GLN A 60 -24.19 -2.23 12.95
CA GLN A 60 -25.23 -2.83 13.77
C GLN A 60 -24.60 -3.56 14.96
N ARG A 61 -24.92 -3.08 16.14
CA ARG A 61 -24.61 -3.74 17.41
C ARG A 61 -25.86 -4.43 17.94
N ARG A 62 -25.72 -5.69 18.33
CA ARG A 62 -26.84 -6.52 18.83
C ARG A 62 -26.96 -6.55 20.36
N HIS A 63 -25.85 -6.42 21.09
CA HIS A 63 -25.82 -6.53 22.55
C HIS A 63 -24.81 -5.55 23.19
N PRO A 64 -25.05 -5.10 24.44
CA PRO A 64 -26.19 -5.42 25.31
C PRO A 64 -27.48 -4.67 24.97
N VAL A 65 -27.39 -3.55 24.26
CA VAL A 65 -28.54 -2.79 23.73
C VAL A 65 -28.43 -2.75 22.22
N HIS A 66 -29.55 -2.93 21.53
CA HIS A 66 -29.58 -2.84 20.08
C HIS A 66 -29.32 -1.41 19.63
N HIS A 67 -28.31 -1.24 18.79
CA HIS A 67 -27.96 0.06 18.22
C HIS A 67 -27.51 -0.13 16.78
N SER A 68 -28.13 0.59 15.86
CA SER A 68 -27.75 0.59 14.45
C SER A 68 -27.67 2.01 13.93
N PHE A 69 -26.64 2.32 13.17
CA PHE A 69 -26.48 3.61 12.53
C PHE A 69 -25.77 3.44 11.19
N GLN A 70 -25.98 4.41 10.31
CA GLN A 70 -25.33 4.48 9.01
C GLN A 70 -24.67 5.84 8.83
N TYR A 71 -23.53 5.86 8.17
CA TYR A 71 -22.80 7.10 7.90
C TYR A 71 -22.09 7.02 6.54
N GLN A 72 -21.98 8.18 5.89
CA GLN A 72 -21.24 8.31 4.64
C GLN A 72 -19.74 8.33 4.94
N VAL A 73 -18.97 7.59 4.15
CA VAL A 73 -17.51 7.50 4.25
C VAL A 73 -16.87 7.85 2.93
N ARG A 74 -15.66 8.42 3.00
CA ARG A 74 -14.81 8.72 1.85
C ARG A 74 -13.39 8.30 2.22
N TYR A 75 -12.84 7.34 1.50
CA TYR A 75 -11.48 6.85 1.70
C TYR A 75 -10.63 7.16 0.46
N ALA A 76 -9.39 7.59 0.69
CA ALA A 76 -8.39 7.75 -0.34
C ALA A 76 -7.29 6.72 -0.12
N LEU A 77 -6.88 6.01 -1.17
CA LEU A 77 -5.63 5.27 -1.15
C LEU A 77 -4.49 6.24 -1.48
N ILE A 78 -3.66 6.54 -0.48
CA ILE A 78 -2.52 7.46 -0.63
C ILE A 78 -1.23 6.66 -0.50
N ASP A 79 -0.39 6.70 -1.52
CA ASP A 79 0.96 6.12 -1.48
C ASP A 79 1.89 7.09 -0.75
N LEU A 80 2.10 6.85 0.55
CA LEU A 80 2.91 7.73 1.41
C LEU A 80 4.39 7.76 1.02
N ASP A 81 4.90 6.72 0.34
CA ASP A 81 6.29 6.67 -0.12
C ASP A 81 6.53 7.57 -1.35
N ARG A 82 5.45 8.01 -2.00
CA ARG A 82 5.47 8.79 -3.25
C ARG A 82 4.79 10.13 -3.18
N ALA A 83 4.01 10.37 -2.11
CA ALA A 83 3.34 11.63 -1.92
C ALA A 83 4.40 12.73 -1.77
N PRO A 84 4.43 13.73 -2.66
CA PRO A 84 5.41 14.81 -2.56
C PRO A 84 5.19 15.63 -1.28
N HIS A 85 3.96 15.61 -0.75
CA HIS A 85 3.56 16.28 0.48
C HIS A 85 2.66 15.32 1.27
N ALA A 86 2.95 15.13 2.55
CA ALA A 86 2.06 14.38 3.43
C ALA A 86 0.69 15.09 3.52
N PRO A 87 -0.42 14.35 3.59
CA PRO A 87 -1.73 14.95 3.82
C PRO A 87 -1.72 15.79 5.12
N PRO A 88 -2.37 16.96 5.15
CA PRO A 88 -2.51 17.72 6.39
C PRO A 88 -3.22 16.85 7.44
N ASN A 89 -2.69 16.85 8.67
CA ASN A 89 -3.15 16.01 9.80
C ASN A 89 -2.89 14.50 9.67
N HIS A 90 -1.94 14.04 8.84
CA HIS A 90 -1.51 12.64 8.93
C HIS A 90 -0.81 12.37 10.28
N LEU A 91 -1.08 11.22 10.89
CA LEU A 91 -0.63 10.86 12.25
C LEU A 91 0.80 10.30 12.32
N SER A 92 1.54 10.30 11.20
CA SER A 92 2.94 9.89 11.19
C SER A 92 3.83 11.01 11.77
N PRO A 93 4.78 10.69 12.66
CA PRO A 93 5.72 11.67 13.21
C PRO A 93 6.67 12.24 12.16
#